data_AF-A0A8H6AFR3-F1
#
_entry.id   AF-A0A8H6AFR3-F1
#
_cell.length_a   1.000
_cell.length_b   1.000
_cell.length_c   1.000
_cell.angle_alpha   90.00
_cell.angle_beta   90.00
_cell.angle_gamma   90.00
#
_symmetry.space_group_name_H-M   'P 1'
#
loop_
_entity.id
_entity.type
_entity.pdbx_description
1 polymer ?
#
loop_
_entity_poly.entity_id
_entity_poly.type
_entity_poly.pdbx_seq_one_letter_code
_entity_poly.pdbx_strand_id
1 'polypeptide(L)'
;MIWVFDHSNGHILSADVFEQEANTFPSLSQTMMALSALSLARQGSDLNMVAMNRTHQDYPLSQNVLHRSEDLLSDGVFLTQFLLLVYEIMAAKLNEPVLWSHHISRLLEITLLRQSAIGVERYPFLIWWVCNIDMYALFSGAGTGEYVRTVIESDLLPGPESILSSIASSGPGAIDSLELNIFTFMLRLYKDVFSLAVRLALKISEMKNLSSTYTQTPTGLQQQAAELYGELKRLWESPDVLFWNENRSRLSKKLQNILEQAHLLFHTSLLFYFTSMWPRQNIGLEVFPERKVHHHATMVLQHAESMICKSQGNHFMTFPLFLAGAAAGSSDLKVKAWELLSNLEECEIGYNVSTTCYILQLVYERQMQQSRNGGASFLEVDWVELLAERGYRLVSFL
;
A
#
# COMPACT_ATOMS: atom_id res chain seq x y z
N MET A 1 -12.42 -0.01 -3.82
CA MET A 1 -12.40 1.32 -4.47
C MET A 1 -11.55 2.38 -3.74
N ILE A 2 -10.31 2.68 -4.15
CA ILE A 2 -9.82 4.08 -4.03
C ILE A 2 -10.52 4.82 -5.16
N TRP A 3 -11.78 5.16 -4.91
CA TRP A 3 -12.49 6.14 -5.69
C TRP A 3 -12.76 7.27 -4.73
N VAL A 4 -11.76 8.13 -4.64
CA VAL A 4 -12.13 9.53 -4.76
C VAL A 4 -12.53 9.66 -6.24
N PHE A 5 -13.68 10.27 -6.54
CA PHE A 5 -14.25 10.51 -7.88
C PHE A 5 -15.33 9.52 -8.34
N ASP A 6 -16.52 9.70 -7.75
CA ASP A 6 -17.78 9.27 -8.35
C ASP A 6 -18.09 10.12 -9.60
N HIS A 7 -18.89 9.53 -10.49
CA HIS A 7 -19.24 9.90 -11.86
C HIS A 7 -19.40 11.40 -12.14
N SER A 8 -18.38 12.05 -12.70
CA SER A 8 -18.55 13.22 -13.56
C SER A 8 -17.43 13.33 -14.60
N ASN A 9 -17.86 13.43 -15.86
CA ASN A 9 -17.11 13.36 -17.13
C ASN A 9 -15.78 14.16 -17.21
N GLY A 10 -14.68 13.63 -16.67
CA GLY A 10 -13.35 14.20 -16.91
C GLY A 10 -12.23 13.36 -16.30
N HIS A 11 -11.44 12.68 -17.15
CA HIS A 11 -10.18 11.96 -16.88
C HIS A 11 -9.97 11.33 -15.47
N ILE A 12 -11.03 10.74 -14.92
CA ILE A 12 -10.99 9.84 -13.78
C ILE A 12 -10.60 8.45 -14.31
N LEU A 13 -9.99 7.61 -13.47
CA LEU A 13 -9.67 6.20 -13.70
C LEU A 13 -10.97 5.38 -13.88
N SER A 14 -11.79 5.70 -14.88
CA SER A 14 -13.01 4.98 -15.19
C SER A 14 -12.71 3.73 -15.99
N ALA A 15 -13.59 2.73 -15.91
CA ALA A 15 -13.54 1.58 -16.79
C ALA A 15 -13.47 2.04 -18.26
N ASP A 16 -14.15 3.14 -18.60
CA ASP A 16 -14.16 3.74 -19.93
C ASP A 16 -12.75 4.14 -20.42
N VAL A 17 -11.85 4.62 -19.56
CA VAL A 17 -10.47 4.97 -19.96
C VAL A 17 -9.71 3.72 -20.41
N PHE A 18 -9.84 2.62 -19.66
CA PHE A 18 -9.21 1.36 -20.05
C PHE A 18 -9.87 0.76 -21.29
N GLU A 19 -11.20 0.77 -21.38
CA GLU A 19 -11.93 0.24 -22.52
C GLU A 19 -11.63 1.01 -23.80
N GLN A 20 -11.55 2.35 -23.72
CA GLN A 20 -11.21 3.20 -24.85
C GLN A 20 -9.80 2.90 -25.38
N GLU A 21 -8.81 2.84 -24.50
CA GLU A 21 -7.43 2.52 -24.89
C GLU A 21 -7.27 1.05 -25.32
N ALA A 22 -8.07 0.13 -24.77
CA ALA A 22 -8.02 -1.28 -25.12
C ALA A 22 -8.50 -1.55 -26.56
N ASN A 23 -9.35 -0.69 -27.13
CA ASN A 23 -9.79 -0.79 -28.52
C ASN A 23 -8.63 -0.60 -29.52
N THR A 24 -7.61 0.15 -29.13
CA THR A 24 -6.44 0.47 -29.98
C THR A 24 -5.18 -0.27 -29.52
N PHE A 25 -5.16 -0.78 -28.29
CA PHE A 25 -4.01 -1.47 -27.70
C PHE A 25 -4.36 -2.93 -27.30
N PRO A 26 -4.10 -3.93 -28.18
CA PRO A 26 -4.47 -5.32 -27.95
C PRO A 26 -3.97 -5.90 -26.62
N SER A 27 -2.72 -5.58 -26.23
CA SER A 27 -2.13 -6.06 -24.97
C SER A 27 -2.87 -5.58 -23.73
N LEU A 28 -3.52 -4.40 -23.80
CA LEU A 28 -4.33 -3.89 -22.70
C LEU A 28 -5.64 -4.68 -22.59
N SER A 29 -6.35 -4.86 -23.71
CA SER A 29 -7.56 -5.70 -23.79
C SER A 29 -7.30 -7.12 -23.25
N GLN A 30 -6.19 -7.68 -23.67
CA GLN A 30 -5.65 -8.96 -23.24
C GLN A 30 -5.46 -9.06 -21.71
N THR A 31 -4.79 -8.08 -21.12
CA THR A 31 -4.57 -8.03 -19.67
C THR A 31 -5.87 -7.82 -18.88
N MET A 32 -6.79 -7.00 -19.39
CA MET A 32 -8.13 -6.83 -18.79
C MET A 32 -8.92 -8.15 -18.77
N MET A 33 -8.84 -8.95 -19.84
CA MET A 33 -9.46 -10.27 -19.88
C MET A 33 -8.84 -11.24 -18.87
N ALA A 34 -7.51 -11.23 -18.71
CA ALA A 34 -6.83 -12.07 -17.73
C ALA A 34 -7.24 -11.74 -16.28
N LEU A 35 -7.30 -10.46 -15.92
CA LEU A 35 -7.81 -9.99 -14.61
C LEU A 35 -9.28 -10.39 -14.39
N SER A 36 -10.11 -10.25 -15.42
CA SER A 36 -11.53 -10.65 -15.35
C SER A 36 -11.68 -12.16 -15.13
N ALA A 37 -10.86 -12.97 -15.83
CA ALA A 37 -10.84 -14.42 -15.66
C ALA A 37 -10.40 -14.83 -14.25
N LEU A 38 -9.41 -14.14 -13.67
CA LEU A 38 -8.96 -14.37 -12.29
C LEU A 38 -10.11 -14.10 -11.29
N SER A 39 -10.80 -12.98 -11.43
CA SER A 39 -11.96 -12.62 -10.61
C SER A 39 -13.10 -13.64 -10.70
N LEU A 40 -13.43 -14.11 -11.91
CA LEU A 40 -14.47 -15.10 -12.13
C LEU A 40 -14.10 -16.50 -11.62
N ALA A 41 -12.82 -16.88 -11.69
CA ALA A 41 -12.36 -18.16 -11.16
C ALA A 41 -12.52 -18.25 -9.64
N ARG A 42 -12.29 -17.14 -8.93
CA ARG A 42 -12.47 -17.06 -7.47
C ARG A 42 -13.95 -17.21 -7.05
N GLN A 43 -14.89 -16.82 -7.91
CA GLN A 43 -16.34 -16.94 -7.66
C GLN A 43 -16.90 -18.37 -7.87
N GLY A 44 -16.07 -19.37 -8.18
CA GLY A 44 -16.48 -20.78 -8.24
C GLY A 44 -17.22 -21.20 -9.52
N SER A 45 -17.01 -20.49 -10.63
CA SER A 45 -17.56 -20.85 -11.94
C SER A 45 -16.84 -22.08 -12.54
N ASP A 46 -17.43 -23.28 -12.39
CA ASP A 46 -16.91 -24.57 -12.89
C ASP A 46 -16.65 -24.61 -14.42
N LEU A 47 -17.30 -23.73 -15.20
CA LEU A 47 -17.09 -23.62 -16.66
C LEU A 47 -15.72 -23.03 -17.03
N ASN A 48 -15.02 -22.38 -16.10
CA ASN A 48 -13.87 -21.52 -16.38
C ASN A 48 -12.50 -22.13 -16.12
N MET A 49 -12.41 -23.32 -15.53
CA MET A 49 -11.12 -24.00 -15.32
C MET A 49 -10.42 -24.35 -16.66
N VAL A 50 -11.22 -24.55 -17.72
CA VAL A 50 -10.75 -24.75 -19.11
C VAL A 50 -10.32 -23.44 -19.76
N ALA A 51 -10.97 -22.31 -19.43
CA ALA A 51 -10.58 -20.99 -19.91
C ALA A 51 -9.27 -20.53 -19.26
N MET A 52 -9.12 -20.74 -17.94
CA MET A 52 -7.89 -20.49 -17.17
C MET A 52 -6.70 -21.29 -17.70
N ASN A 53 -6.88 -22.58 -18.05
CA ASN A 53 -5.80 -23.36 -18.65
C ASN A 53 -5.39 -22.81 -20.02
N ARG A 54 -6.31 -22.23 -20.82
CA ARG A 54 -5.94 -21.54 -22.06
C ARG A 54 -5.23 -20.21 -21.80
N THR A 55 -5.69 -19.40 -20.84
CA THR A 55 -4.99 -18.14 -20.51
C THR A 55 -3.65 -18.36 -19.81
N HIS A 56 -3.41 -19.49 -19.13
CA HIS A 56 -2.11 -19.81 -18.53
C HIS A 56 -1.17 -20.58 -19.46
N GLN A 57 -1.69 -21.44 -20.37
CA GLN A 57 -0.85 -22.18 -21.32
C GLN A 57 -0.52 -21.40 -22.60
N ASP A 58 -1.36 -20.44 -23.03
CA ASP A 58 -1.17 -19.67 -24.26
C ASP A 58 -0.71 -18.21 -24.03
N TYR A 59 -0.52 -17.75 -22.80
CA TYR A 59 0.10 -16.43 -22.53
C TYR A 59 1.58 -16.58 -22.16
N PRO A 60 2.49 -16.40 -23.12
CA PRO A 60 3.71 -15.69 -22.80
C PRO A 60 3.28 -14.24 -22.54
N LEU A 61 3.00 -13.89 -21.28
CA LEU A 61 2.93 -12.49 -20.85
C LEU A 61 4.16 -11.81 -21.44
N SER A 62 3.92 -10.96 -22.44
CA SER A 62 4.89 -10.70 -23.49
C SER A 62 6.07 -9.90 -22.95
N GLN A 63 7.08 -10.62 -22.47
CA GLN A 63 8.40 -10.07 -22.15
C GLN A 63 9.04 -9.38 -23.38
N ASN A 64 8.52 -9.67 -24.58
CA ASN A 64 9.04 -9.18 -25.87
C ASN A 64 8.30 -7.96 -26.48
N VAL A 65 7.25 -7.40 -25.87
CA VAL A 65 6.43 -6.36 -26.55
C VAL A 65 7.03 -4.94 -26.50
N LEU A 66 8.04 -4.64 -25.68
CA LEU A 66 8.44 -3.24 -25.44
C LEU A 66 9.95 -3.00 -25.50
N HIS A 67 10.52 -3.00 -26.71
CA HIS A 67 11.91 -2.60 -26.92
C HIS A 67 12.10 -1.28 -27.68
N ARG A 68 11.04 -0.60 -28.13
CA ARG A 68 11.17 0.75 -28.71
C ARG A 68 10.81 1.83 -27.68
N SER A 69 11.72 2.79 -27.49
CA SER A 69 11.53 3.93 -26.59
C SER A 69 10.35 4.82 -26.99
N GLU A 70 9.97 4.83 -28.27
CA GLU A 70 8.80 5.56 -28.78
C GLU A 70 7.47 4.93 -28.34
N ASP A 71 7.44 3.62 -28.05
CA ASP A 71 6.24 2.93 -27.56
C ASP A 71 5.97 3.21 -26.07
N LEU A 72 6.99 3.58 -25.28
CA LEU A 72 6.88 3.80 -23.83
C LEU A 72 6.14 5.10 -23.45
N LEU A 73 5.95 6.01 -24.40
CA LEU A 73 5.12 7.20 -24.22
C LEU A 73 3.63 6.91 -24.41
N SER A 74 3.26 5.71 -24.90
CA SER A 74 1.86 5.35 -25.12
C SER A 74 1.09 5.16 -23.81
N ASP A 75 -0.12 5.71 -23.76
CA ASP A 75 -1.08 5.48 -22.67
C ASP A 75 -1.43 3.99 -22.53
N GLY A 76 -1.63 3.30 -23.65
CA GLY A 76 -1.87 1.86 -23.68
C GLY A 76 -0.75 1.03 -23.02
N VAL A 77 0.51 1.43 -23.20
CA VAL A 77 1.66 0.75 -22.56
C VAL A 77 1.66 0.97 -21.05
N PHE A 78 1.48 2.21 -20.60
CA PHE A 78 1.47 2.55 -19.19
C PHE A 78 0.33 1.84 -18.44
N LEU A 79 -0.88 1.87 -19.02
CA LEU A 79 -2.05 1.16 -18.49
C LEU A 79 -1.86 -0.36 -18.47
N THR A 80 -1.27 -0.92 -19.52
CA THR A 80 -0.97 -2.37 -19.58
C THR A 80 -0.02 -2.77 -18.46
N GLN A 81 1.09 -2.05 -18.29
CA GLN A 81 2.08 -2.36 -17.24
C GLN A 81 1.48 -2.24 -15.84
N PHE A 82 0.60 -1.25 -15.61
CA PHE A 82 -0.11 -1.12 -14.35
C PHE A 82 -1.04 -2.32 -14.07
N LEU A 83 -1.85 -2.73 -15.06
CA LEU A 83 -2.74 -3.88 -14.88
C LEU A 83 -1.97 -5.20 -14.74
N LEU A 84 -0.81 -5.34 -15.38
CA LEU A 84 0.07 -6.50 -15.18
C LEU A 84 0.62 -6.55 -13.77
N LEU A 85 1.04 -5.41 -13.20
CA LEU A 85 1.42 -5.32 -11.79
C LEU A 85 0.27 -5.78 -10.87
N VAL A 86 -0.96 -5.30 -11.11
CA VAL A 86 -2.13 -5.70 -10.34
C VAL A 86 -2.39 -7.20 -10.49
N TYR A 87 -2.34 -7.74 -11.71
CA TYR A 87 -2.54 -9.16 -11.99
C TYR A 87 -1.53 -10.02 -11.24
N GLU A 88 -0.24 -9.70 -11.36
CA GLU A 88 0.85 -10.44 -10.72
C GLU A 88 0.69 -10.48 -9.21
N ILE A 89 0.31 -9.35 -8.59
CA ILE A 89 0.09 -9.33 -7.14
C ILE A 89 -1.17 -10.14 -6.78
N MET A 90 -2.27 -10.03 -7.53
CA MET A 90 -3.50 -10.77 -7.22
C MET A 90 -3.38 -12.29 -7.44
N ALA A 91 -2.65 -12.70 -8.48
CA ALA A 91 -2.43 -14.10 -8.83
C ALA A 91 -1.31 -14.77 -8.02
N ALA A 92 -0.49 -13.98 -7.32
CA ALA A 92 0.66 -14.50 -6.62
C ALA A 92 0.31 -15.55 -5.57
N LYS A 93 1.11 -16.62 -5.57
CA LYS A 93 1.08 -17.67 -4.55
C LYS A 93 2.44 -17.75 -3.88
N LEU A 94 2.44 -18.15 -2.60
CA LEU A 94 3.60 -18.20 -1.70
C LEU A 94 4.87 -18.90 -2.26
N ASN A 95 4.73 -19.76 -3.27
CA ASN A 95 5.81 -20.58 -3.82
C ASN A 95 6.09 -20.35 -5.32
N GLU A 96 5.39 -19.41 -5.97
CA GLU A 96 5.55 -19.16 -7.41
C GLU A 96 6.50 -17.98 -7.66
N PRO A 97 7.29 -18.00 -8.74
CA PRO A 97 8.09 -16.84 -9.13
C PRO A 97 7.15 -15.69 -9.53
N VAL A 98 7.27 -14.56 -8.85
CA VAL A 98 6.42 -13.38 -9.11
C VAL A 98 7.24 -12.29 -9.80
N LEU A 99 6.67 -11.68 -10.84
CA LEU A 99 7.34 -10.64 -11.65
C LEU A 99 6.97 -9.22 -11.24
N TRP A 100 6.26 -9.03 -10.11
CA TRP A 100 5.77 -7.72 -9.67
C TRP A 100 6.90 -6.67 -9.58
N SER A 101 8.09 -7.03 -9.11
CA SER A 101 9.25 -6.13 -9.00
C SER A 101 9.73 -5.66 -10.37
N HIS A 102 9.70 -6.54 -11.37
CA HIS A 102 9.99 -6.17 -12.76
C HIS A 102 8.98 -5.14 -13.30
N HIS A 103 7.69 -5.33 -13.03
CA HIS A 103 6.67 -4.36 -13.44
C HIS A 103 6.82 -3.02 -12.73
N ILE A 104 7.19 -2.99 -11.45
CA ILE A 104 7.49 -1.73 -10.75
C ILE A 104 8.68 -1.02 -11.37
N SER A 105 9.80 -1.71 -11.63
CA SER A 105 10.96 -1.11 -12.30
C SER A 105 10.59 -0.57 -13.69
N ARG A 106 9.77 -1.31 -14.44
CA ARG A 106 9.32 -0.87 -15.76
C ARG A 106 8.39 0.34 -15.70
N LEU A 107 7.50 0.37 -14.73
CA LEU A 107 6.63 1.53 -14.48
C LEU A 107 7.47 2.76 -14.09
N LEU A 108 8.54 2.59 -13.32
CA LEU A 108 9.45 3.71 -12.98
C LEU A 108 10.08 4.31 -14.24
N GLU A 109 10.62 3.46 -15.12
CA GLU A 109 11.19 3.90 -16.40
C GLU A 109 10.17 4.67 -17.25
N ILE A 110 8.94 4.15 -17.34
CA ILE A 110 7.84 4.79 -18.09
C ILE A 110 7.48 6.14 -17.46
N THR A 111 7.33 6.20 -16.13
CA THR A 111 6.99 7.44 -15.41
C THR A 111 8.05 8.52 -15.62
N LEU A 112 9.33 8.20 -15.50
CA LEU A 112 10.41 9.16 -15.72
C LEU A 112 10.48 9.63 -17.17
N LEU A 113 10.31 8.72 -18.14
CA LEU A 113 10.32 9.06 -19.55
C LEU A 113 9.14 9.98 -19.90
N ARG A 114 7.93 9.64 -19.46
CA ARG A 114 6.71 10.44 -19.70
C ARG A 114 6.80 11.80 -19.04
N GLN A 115 7.33 11.89 -17.81
CA GLN A 115 7.62 13.17 -17.17
C GLN A 115 8.57 14.03 -18.00
N SER A 116 9.65 13.45 -18.53
CA SER A 116 10.65 14.18 -19.31
C SER A 116 10.12 14.66 -20.67
N ALA A 117 9.22 13.91 -21.30
CA ALA A 117 8.72 14.18 -22.65
C ALA A 117 7.43 15.01 -22.67
N ILE A 118 6.52 14.77 -21.72
CA ILE A 118 5.15 15.33 -21.70
C ILE A 118 4.99 16.37 -20.60
N GLY A 119 5.87 16.37 -19.59
CA GLY A 119 5.75 17.23 -18.43
C GLY A 119 4.80 16.62 -17.41
N VAL A 120 3.53 17.07 -17.37
CA VAL A 120 2.56 16.58 -16.37
C VAL A 120 1.93 15.27 -16.83
N GLU A 121 2.02 14.22 -16.01
CA GLU A 121 1.40 12.93 -16.28
C GLU A 121 -0.13 13.04 -16.40
N ARG A 122 -0.69 12.42 -17.44
CA ARG A 122 -2.13 12.37 -17.72
C ARG A 122 -2.89 11.52 -16.71
N TYR A 123 -2.26 10.47 -16.18
CA TYR A 123 -2.85 9.55 -15.21
C TYR A 123 -2.11 9.59 -13.85
N PRO A 124 -2.13 10.74 -13.14
CA PRO A 124 -1.38 10.93 -11.90
C PRO A 124 -1.78 9.92 -10.82
N PHE A 125 -3.03 9.46 -10.82
CA PHE A 125 -3.52 8.45 -9.89
C PHE A 125 -2.79 7.10 -10.00
N LEU A 126 -2.27 6.72 -11.18
CA LEU A 126 -1.52 5.46 -11.34
C LEU A 126 -0.21 5.56 -10.59
N ILE A 127 0.46 6.71 -10.68
CA ILE A 127 1.66 7.00 -9.89
C ILE A 127 1.34 6.86 -8.40
N TRP A 128 0.22 7.41 -7.93
CA TRP A 128 -0.21 7.26 -6.54
C TRP A 128 -0.42 5.80 -6.12
N TRP A 129 -1.08 5.00 -6.96
CA TRP A 129 -1.32 3.58 -6.70
C TRP A 129 -0.02 2.77 -6.66
N VAL A 130 0.87 2.95 -7.64
CA VAL A 130 2.17 2.26 -7.67
C VAL A 130 3.03 2.66 -6.48
N CYS A 131 2.99 3.94 -6.07
CA CYS A 131 3.65 4.40 -4.85
C CYS A 131 3.13 3.69 -3.60
N ASN A 132 1.81 3.49 -3.46
CA ASN A 132 1.26 2.78 -2.31
C ASN A 132 1.66 1.31 -2.31
N ILE A 133 1.61 0.63 -3.47
CA ILE A 133 2.08 -0.75 -3.62
C ILE A 133 3.55 -0.86 -3.19
N ASP A 134 4.42 -0.04 -3.75
CA ASP A 134 5.85 -0.07 -3.46
C ASP A 134 6.17 0.32 -1.99
N MET A 135 5.40 1.25 -1.41
CA MET A 135 5.51 1.59 0.01
C MET A 135 5.15 0.41 0.93
N TYR A 136 4.05 -0.29 0.68
CA TYR A 136 3.67 -1.45 1.51
C TYR A 136 4.58 -2.66 1.27
N ALA A 137 5.11 -2.81 0.04
CA ALA A 137 6.20 -3.75 -0.22
C ALA A 137 7.46 -3.40 0.58
N LEU A 138 7.83 -2.12 0.67
CA LEU A 138 8.93 -1.64 1.50
C LEU A 138 8.68 -1.89 3.00
N PHE A 139 7.49 -1.57 3.50
CA PHE A 139 7.13 -1.77 4.91
C PHE A 139 7.19 -3.25 5.31
N SER A 140 6.73 -4.12 4.41
CA SER A 140 6.72 -5.55 4.65
C SER A 140 8.09 -6.21 4.53
N GLY A 141 9.04 -5.56 3.84
CA GLY A 141 10.35 -6.12 3.53
C GLY A 141 10.39 -6.92 2.21
N ALA A 142 9.31 -6.93 1.44
CA ALA A 142 9.26 -7.54 0.10
C ALA A 142 9.95 -6.66 -0.96
N GLY A 143 9.97 -5.35 -0.77
CA GLY A 143 10.43 -4.36 -1.75
C GLY A 143 11.52 -3.42 -1.24
N THR A 144 12.20 -2.78 -2.18
CA THR A 144 13.26 -1.79 -1.90
C THR A 144 12.71 -0.36 -1.76
N GLY A 145 11.46 -0.12 -2.18
CA GLY A 145 10.87 1.21 -2.22
C GLY A 145 11.49 2.13 -3.28
N GLU A 146 12.12 1.58 -4.32
CA GLU A 146 12.86 2.34 -5.32
C GLU A 146 11.95 3.27 -6.15
N TYR A 147 10.76 2.79 -6.54
CA TYR A 147 9.80 3.60 -7.30
C TYR A 147 9.33 4.77 -6.45
N VAL A 148 8.84 4.49 -5.24
CA VAL A 148 8.29 5.54 -4.38
C VAL A 148 9.35 6.53 -3.90
N ARG A 149 10.59 6.06 -3.67
CA ARG A 149 11.74 6.93 -3.37
C ARG A 149 11.99 7.90 -4.52
N THR A 150 12.14 7.38 -5.73
CA THR A 150 12.47 8.18 -6.90
C THR A 150 11.38 9.20 -7.21
N VAL A 151 10.11 8.82 -7.08
CA VAL A 151 8.96 9.71 -7.26
C VAL A 151 8.95 10.85 -6.24
N ILE A 152 9.27 10.58 -4.97
CA ILE A 152 9.34 11.62 -3.94
C ILE A 152 10.55 12.55 -4.16
N GLU A 153 11.73 11.99 -4.42
CA GLU A 153 12.97 12.75 -4.61
C GLU A 153 12.92 13.64 -5.87
N SER A 154 12.15 13.23 -6.87
CA SER A 154 11.94 13.98 -8.12
C SER A 154 10.70 14.89 -8.10
N ASP A 155 10.03 15.04 -6.95
CA ASP A 155 8.76 15.78 -6.76
C ASP A 155 7.66 15.40 -7.79
N LEU A 156 7.59 14.11 -8.13
CA LEU A 156 6.60 13.55 -9.07
C LEU A 156 5.36 13.02 -8.35
N LEU A 157 5.34 13.06 -7.02
CA LEU A 157 4.20 12.60 -6.24
C LEU A 157 3.01 13.54 -6.50
N PRO A 158 1.89 13.04 -7.06
CA PRO A 158 0.77 13.87 -7.46
C PRO A 158 0.32 14.86 -6.38
N GLY A 159 0.34 16.15 -6.72
CA GLY A 159 -0.16 17.20 -5.84
C GLY A 159 -1.69 17.32 -5.88
N PRO A 160 -2.30 18.05 -4.94
CA PRO A 160 -3.73 18.36 -4.96
C PRO A 160 -4.18 18.96 -6.29
N GLU A 161 -3.36 19.83 -6.89
CA GLU A 161 -3.65 20.52 -8.16
C GLU A 161 -3.89 19.55 -9.32
N SER A 162 -3.08 18.50 -9.45
CA SER A 162 -3.18 17.49 -10.51
C SER A 162 -4.44 16.64 -10.38
N ILE A 163 -4.85 16.41 -9.13
CA ILE A 163 -6.08 15.68 -8.80
C ILE A 163 -7.30 16.58 -9.03
N LEU A 164 -7.21 17.86 -8.65
CA LEU A 164 -8.29 18.84 -8.78
C LEU A 164 -8.53 19.30 -10.22
N SER A 165 -7.49 19.38 -11.05
CA SER A 165 -7.62 19.73 -12.47
C SER A 165 -8.45 18.71 -13.25
N SER A 166 -8.38 17.43 -12.87
CA SER A 166 -9.26 16.39 -13.41
C SER A 166 -10.72 16.67 -13.07
N ILE A 167 -11.01 17.10 -11.84
CA ILE A 167 -12.38 17.37 -11.35
C ILE A 167 -12.96 18.64 -11.98
N ALA A 168 -12.16 19.69 -12.13
CA ALA A 168 -12.60 20.97 -12.70
C ALA A 168 -12.99 20.84 -14.19
N SER A 169 -12.45 19.84 -14.89
CA SER A 169 -12.79 19.55 -16.29
C SER A 169 -14.18 18.90 -16.46
N SER A 170 -14.79 18.42 -15.37
CA SER A 170 -15.98 17.56 -15.38
C SER A 170 -17.35 18.27 -15.41
N GLY A 171 -17.41 19.57 -15.71
CA GLY A 171 -18.65 20.32 -15.94
C GLY A 171 -18.95 21.43 -14.94
N PRO A 172 -19.91 22.32 -15.24
CA PRO A 172 -20.11 23.58 -14.52
C PRO A 172 -20.97 23.38 -13.26
N GLY A 173 -20.43 22.66 -12.27
CA GLY A 173 -20.89 22.74 -10.89
C GLY A 173 -19.89 23.57 -10.10
N ALA A 174 -20.28 24.77 -9.67
CA ALA A 174 -19.43 25.59 -8.82
C ALA A 174 -19.19 24.86 -7.49
N ILE A 175 -18.06 24.14 -7.38
CA ILE A 175 -17.60 23.59 -6.11
C ILE A 175 -17.44 24.80 -5.17
N ASP A 176 -18.04 24.72 -3.99
CA ASP A 176 -17.89 25.76 -2.98
C ASP A 176 -16.40 25.98 -2.70
N SER A 177 -15.96 27.23 -2.83
CA SER A 177 -14.56 27.62 -2.62
C SER A 177 -14.03 27.15 -1.26
N LEU A 178 -14.90 27.08 -0.24
CA LEU A 178 -14.54 26.56 1.07
C LEU A 178 -14.31 25.04 1.05
N GLU A 179 -15.20 24.27 0.41
CA GLU A 179 -15.04 22.81 0.28
C GLU A 179 -13.78 22.46 -0.52
N LEU A 180 -13.47 23.23 -1.56
CA LEU A 180 -12.23 23.08 -2.33
C LEU A 180 -10.99 23.29 -1.47
N ASN A 181 -10.98 24.34 -0.63
CA ASN A 181 -9.86 24.61 0.28
C ASN A 181 -9.66 23.48 1.31
N ILE A 182 -10.76 22.96 1.88
CA ILE A 182 -10.69 21.84 2.82
C ILE A 182 -10.18 20.59 2.10
N PHE A 183 -10.62 20.35 0.88
CA PHE A 183 -10.17 19.23 0.06
C PHE A 183 -8.67 19.29 -0.26
N THR A 184 -8.18 20.46 -0.69
CA THR A 184 -6.76 20.70 -0.92
C THR A 184 -5.94 20.46 0.35
N PHE A 185 -6.42 20.94 1.49
CA PHE A 185 -5.78 20.70 2.78
C PHE A 185 -5.68 19.21 3.11
N MET A 186 -6.77 18.45 2.98
CA MET A 186 -6.80 17.02 3.29
C MET A 186 -5.87 16.21 2.38
N LEU A 187 -5.84 16.53 1.08
CA LEU A 187 -4.92 15.88 0.15
C LEU A 187 -3.46 16.20 0.46
N ARG A 188 -3.15 17.46 0.82
CA ARG A 188 -1.80 17.85 1.23
C ARG A 188 -1.38 17.13 2.50
N LEU A 189 -2.24 17.09 3.52
CA LEU A 189 -1.99 16.34 4.75
C LEU A 189 -1.67 14.87 4.46
N TYR A 190 -2.48 14.21 3.61
CA TYR A 190 -2.25 12.81 3.26
C TYR A 190 -0.94 12.63 2.48
N LYS A 191 -0.62 13.53 1.54
CA LYS A 191 0.68 13.55 0.82
C LYS A 191 1.86 13.69 1.79
N ASP A 192 1.76 14.60 2.75
CA ASP A 192 2.83 14.88 3.71
C ASP A 192 3.06 13.70 4.66
N VAL A 193 1.99 13.09 5.18
CA VAL A 193 2.05 11.87 5.98
C VAL A 193 2.66 10.72 5.18
N PHE A 194 2.24 10.56 3.91
CA PHE A 194 2.77 9.54 3.02
C PHE A 194 4.28 9.71 2.76
N SER A 195 4.72 10.92 2.46
CA SER A 195 6.13 11.21 2.22
C SER A 195 7.01 10.91 3.46
N LEU A 196 6.54 11.33 4.65
CA LEU A 196 7.23 11.04 5.91
C LEU A 196 7.26 9.54 6.22
N ALA A 197 6.16 8.83 5.97
CA ALA A 197 6.05 7.38 6.14
C ALA A 197 7.07 6.62 5.26
N VAL A 198 7.19 7.00 3.99
CA VAL A 198 8.17 6.40 3.06
C VAL A 198 9.60 6.68 3.52
N ARG A 199 9.93 7.95 3.81
CA ARG A 199 11.27 8.34 4.30
C ARG A 199 11.66 7.57 5.56
N LEU A 200 10.71 7.39 6.48
CA LEU A 200 10.90 6.61 7.70
C LEU A 200 11.20 5.15 7.38
N ALA A 201 10.42 4.51 6.52
CA ALA A 201 10.63 3.11 6.16
C ALA A 201 11.91 2.86 5.38
N LEU A 202 12.32 3.78 4.50
CA LEU A 202 13.60 3.72 3.82
C LEU A 202 14.76 3.72 4.81
N LYS A 203 14.70 4.56 5.84
CA LYS A 203 15.73 4.62 6.89
C LYS A 203 15.77 3.36 7.75
N ILE A 204 14.60 2.83 8.11
CA ILE A 204 14.49 1.56 8.84
C ILE A 204 15.07 0.41 8.00
N SER A 205 14.77 0.35 6.71
CA SER A 205 15.29 -0.66 5.78
C SER A 205 16.81 -0.58 5.63
N GLU A 206 17.35 0.63 5.46
CA GLU A 206 18.80 0.90 5.43
C GLU A 206 19.49 0.39 6.70
N MET A 207 18.88 0.60 7.87
CA MET A 207 19.40 0.10 9.14
C MET A 207 19.39 -1.44 9.22
N LYS A 208 18.31 -2.10 8.78
CA LYS A 208 18.22 -3.57 8.77
C LYS A 208 19.25 -4.22 7.84
N ASN A 209 19.53 -3.59 6.69
CA ASN A 209 20.56 -4.05 5.77
C ASN A 209 21.98 -3.88 6.32
N LEU A 210 22.21 -2.86 7.14
CA LEU A 210 23.52 -2.64 7.77
C LEU A 210 23.72 -3.52 9.01
N SER A 211 22.67 -3.80 9.79
CA SER A 211 22.77 -4.67 10.97
C SER A 211 23.06 -6.14 10.62
N SER A 212 22.70 -6.59 9.42
CA SER A 212 23.12 -7.90 8.90
C SER A 212 24.62 -7.97 8.57
N THR A 213 25.25 -6.82 8.33
CA THR A 213 26.65 -6.70 7.91
C THR A 213 27.57 -6.26 9.06
N TYR A 214 27.05 -5.49 10.02
CA TYR A 214 27.81 -4.87 11.11
C TYR A 214 27.13 -5.12 12.46
N THR A 215 27.93 -5.44 13.48
CA THR A 215 27.46 -5.70 14.86
C THR A 215 26.90 -4.48 15.59
N GLN A 216 27.06 -3.27 15.06
CA GLN A 216 26.55 -2.04 15.66
C GLN A 216 25.78 -1.21 14.64
N THR A 217 24.56 -0.83 15.00
CA THR A 217 23.72 0.05 14.19
C THR A 217 24.30 1.47 14.22
N PRO A 218 24.48 2.13 13.06
CA PRO A 218 25.02 3.50 13.02
C PRO A 218 24.10 4.48 13.77
N THR A 219 24.63 5.15 14.79
CA THR A 219 23.90 6.13 15.61
C THR A 219 23.25 7.23 14.77
N GLY A 220 23.87 7.62 13.65
CA GLY A 220 23.33 8.64 12.74
C GLY A 220 22.02 8.23 12.05
N LEU A 221 21.85 6.96 11.67
CA LEU A 221 20.61 6.49 11.04
C LEU A 221 19.47 6.40 12.06
N GLN A 222 19.78 5.97 13.29
CA GLN A 222 18.82 5.95 14.39
C GLN A 222 18.32 7.36 14.72
N GLN A 223 19.22 8.34 14.74
CA GLN A 223 18.87 9.74 14.92
C GLN A 223 17.96 10.25 13.79
N GLN A 224 18.29 9.96 12.52
CA GLN A 224 17.46 10.37 11.37
C GLN A 224 16.05 9.76 11.43
N ALA A 225 15.91 8.49 11.83
CA ALA A 225 14.61 7.86 12.00
C ALA A 225 13.82 8.50 13.18
N ALA A 226 14.49 8.85 14.28
CA ALA A 226 13.86 9.56 15.40
C ALA A 226 13.42 10.99 15.03
N GLU A 227 14.19 11.68 14.19
CA GLU A 227 13.85 12.99 13.63
C GLU A 227 12.59 12.90 12.75
N LEU A 228 12.53 11.89 11.86
CA LEU A 228 11.36 11.62 11.02
C LEU A 228 10.11 11.26 11.85
N TYR A 229 10.28 10.46 12.92
CA TYR A 229 9.22 10.23 13.90
C TYR A 229 8.71 11.54 14.52
N GLY A 230 9.64 12.42 14.93
CA GLY A 230 9.31 13.73 15.48
C GLY A 230 8.62 14.67 14.48
N GLU A 231 9.01 14.63 13.19
CA GLU A 231 8.32 15.35 12.10
C GLU A 231 6.89 14.83 11.91
N LEU A 232 6.71 13.52 11.82
CA LEU A 232 5.40 12.89 11.64
C LEU A 232 4.46 13.21 12.79
N LYS A 233 4.96 13.14 14.04
CA LYS A 233 4.18 13.50 15.23
C LYS A 233 3.78 14.98 15.22
N ARG A 234 4.71 15.90 14.93
CA ARG A 234 4.42 17.34 14.88
C ARG A 234 3.41 17.69 13.79
N LEU A 235 3.48 17.04 12.63
CA LEU A 235 2.49 17.21 11.57
C LEU A 235 1.08 16.83 12.08
N TRP A 236 0.98 15.68 12.73
CA TRP A 236 -0.29 15.14 13.23
C TRP A 236 -0.88 15.91 14.41
N GLU A 237 -0.03 16.50 15.25
CA GLU A 237 -0.41 17.33 16.39
C GLU A 237 -0.64 18.80 16.02
N SER A 238 -0.62 19.15 14.72
CA SER A 238 -0.86 20.51 14.26
C SER A 238 -2.30 20.98 14.59
N PRO A 239 -2.51 22.28 14.89
CA PRO A 239 -3.83 22.80 15.26
C PRO A 239 -4.91 22.50 14.21
N ASP A 240 -4.57 22.56 12.93
CA ASP A 240 -5.52 22.32 11.84
C ASP A 240 -5.96 20.84 11.80
N VAL A 241 -5.04 19.89 11.99
CA VAL A 241 -5.36 18.46 12.06
C VAL A 241 -6.23 18.16 13.27
N LEU A 242 -5.86 18.70 14.44
CA LEU A 242 -6.65 18.55 15.67
C LEU A 242 -8.08 19.09 15.50
N PHE A 243 -8.21 20.27 14.90
CA PHE A 243 -9.51 20.88 14.60
C PHE A 243 -10.39 19.95 13.74
N TRP A 244 -9.84 19.39 12.66
CA TRP A 244 -10.62 18.50 11.79
C TRP A 244 -10.93 17.14 12.41
N ASN A 245 -10.08 16.66 13.31
CA ASN A 245 -10.36 15.45 14.08
C ASN A 245 -11.56 15.64 15.01
N GLU A 246 -11.64 16.79 15.70
CA GLU A 246 -12.78 17.14 16.56
C GLU A 246 -14.05 17.43 15.76
N ASN A 247 -13.91 18.03 14.57
CA ASN A 247 -15.02 18.47 13.73
C ASN A 247 -15.34 17.50 12.58
N ARG A 248 -14.96 16.22 12.72
CA ARG A 248 -15.05 15.23 11.66
C ARG A 248 -16.45 15.04 11.08
N SER A 249 -17.49 15.18 11.91
CA SER A 249 -18.89 15.08 11.47
C SER A 249 -19.32 16.19 10.50
N ARG A 250 -18.58 17.31 10.45
CA ARG A 250 -18.83 18.43 9.53
C ARG A 250 -18.25 18.21 8.13
N LEU A 251 -17.36 17.23 7.97
CA LEU A 251 -16.73 16.91 6.69
C LEU A 251 -17.70 16.12 5.81
N SER A 252 -17.67 16.36 4.49
CA SER A 252 -18.33 15.50 3.53
C SER A 252 -17.76 14.08 3.59
N LYS A 253 -18.55 13.08 3.18
CA LYS A 253 -18.15 11.67 3.26
C LYS A 253 -16.81 11.39 2.58
N LYS A 254 -16.56 12.05 1.44
CA LYS A 254 -15.30 11.97 0.68
C LYS A 254 -14.10 12.48 1.48
N LEU A 255 -14.24 13.64 2.13
CA LEU A 255 -13.18 14.21 2.99
C LEU A 255 -12.92 13.36 4.22
N GLN A 256 -13.98 12.81 4.83
CA GLN A 256 -13.84 11.88 5.94
C GLN A 256 -13.02 10.63 5.54
N ASN A 257 -13.14 10.16 4.30
CA ASN A 257 -12.38 9.00 3.84
C ASN A 257 -10.90 9.30 3.67
N ILE A 258 -10.56 10.46 3.09
CA ILE A 258 -9.16 10.88 2.95
C ILE A 258 -8.52 11.00 4.34
N LEU A 259 -9.23 11.61 5.29
CA LEU A 259 -8.77 11.73 6.66
C LEU A 259 -8.58 10.36 7.33
N GLU A 260 -9.47 9.38 7.10
CA GLU A 260 -9.30 8.01 7.63
C GLU A 260 -8.07 7.30 7.04
N GLN A 261 -7.82 7.45 5.74
CA GLN A 261 -6.64 6.88 5.10
C GLN A 261 -5.36 7.49 5.68
N ALA A 262 -5.36 8.79 5.95
CA ALA A 262 -4.26 9.47 6.62
C ALA A 262 -4.07 8.95 8.07
N HIS A 263 -5.15 8.73 8.84
CA HIS A 263 -5.08 8.16 10.19
C HIS A 263 -4.48 6.75 10.16
N LEU A 264 -4.98 5.90 9.26
CA LEU A 264 -4.52 4.53 9.11
C LEU A 264 -3.02 4.51 8.80
N LEU A 265 -2.57 5.32 7.83
CA LEU A 265 -1.16 5.39 7.45
C LEU A 265 -0.29 5.97 8.58
N PHE A 266 -0.75 7.02 9.26
CA PHE A 266 -0.04 7.61 10.41
C PHE A 266 0.18 6.56 11.51
N HIS A 267 -0.87 5.88 11.96
CA HIS A 267 -0.77 4.89 13.02
C HIS A 267 0.01 3.64 12.58
N THR A 268 -0.13 3.21 11.33
CA THR A 268 0.67 2.12 10.75
C THR A 268 2.16 2.47 10.74
N SER A 269 2.51 3.70 10.36
CA SER A 269 3.90 4.17 10.31
C SER A 269 4.53 4.21 11.70
N LEU A 270 3.78 4.66 12.71
CA LEU A 270 4.25 4.65 14.10
C LEU A 270 4.37 3.24 14.66
N LEU A 271 3.41 2.37 14.39
CA LEU A 271 3.49 0.97 14.76
C LEU A 271 4.70 0.29 14.10
N PHE A 272 4.93 0.56 12.83
CA PHE A 272 6.09 0.07 12.09
C PHE A 272 7.40 0.56 12.70
N TYR A 273 7.49 1.84 13.05
CA TYR A 273 8.66 2.39 13.75
C TYR A 273 8.95 1.65 15.06
N PHE A 274 7.95 1.50 15.95
CA PHE A 274 8.17 0.87 17.25
C PHE A 274 8.48 -0.63 17.16
N THR A 275 7.98 -1.31 16.13
CA THR A 275 8.18 -2.75 15.95
C THR A 275 9.44 -3.09 15.15
N SER A 276 9.88 -2.23 14.22
CA SER A 276 11.01 -2.52 13.32
C SER A 276 12.33 -1.85 13.70
N MET A 277 12.34 -0.75 14.46
CA MET A 277 13.58 -0.08 14.87
C MET A 277 14.25 -0.70 16.09
N TRP A 278 13.47 -1.43 16.91
CA TRP A 278 13.88 -1.88 18.23
C TRP A 278 13.67 -3.37 18.50
N PRO A 279 13.87 -4.29 17.53
CA PRO A 279 13.90 -5.70 17.88
C PRO A 279 15.15 -5.91 18.76
N ARG A 280 15.08 -6.34 20.03
CA ARG A 280 16.23 -6.65 20.91
C ARG A 280 16.92 -5.50 21.65
N GLN A 281 16.63 -4.23 21.39
CA GLN A 281 17.33 -3.11 22.03
C GLN A 281 16.49 -2.41 23.11
N ASN A 282 16.70 -2.80 24.37
CA ASN A 282 16.34 -2.00 25.56
C ASN A 282 17.26 -0.76 25.64
N ILE A 283 17.16 0.19 24.71
CA ILE A 283 17.82 1.49 24.87
C ILE A 283 16.91 2.38 25.70
N GLY A 284 17.31 2.59 26.95
CA GLY A 284 16.54 3.24 28.01
C GLY A 284 16.31 4.74 27.84
N LEU A 285 15.66 5.17 26.76
CA LEU A 285 15.28 6.57 26.56
C LEU A 285 13.77 6.79 26.39
N GLU A 286 12.96 5.76 26.15
CA GLU A 286 11.50 5.88 26.24
C GLU A 286 10.87 4.78 27.10
N VAL A 287 10.17 5.26 28.13
CA VAL A 287 9.45 4.47 29.11
C VAL A 287 8.19 3.88 28.43
N PHE A 288 8.26 2.60 28.07
CA PHE A 288 7.21 1.69 27.55
C PHE A 288 6.88 1.70 26.03
N PRO A 289 7.74 1.12 25.17
CA PRO A 289 7.39 0.80 23.78
C PRO A 289 6.11 -0.03 23.66
N GLU A 290 5.87 -0.97 24.57
CA GLU A 290 4.68 -1.83 24.59
C GLU A 290 3.35 -1.06 24.66
N ARG A 291 3.29 0.02 25.46
CA ARG A 291 2.09 0.85 25.54
C ARG A 291 1.82 1.60 24.25
N LYS A 292 2.88 2.09 23.59
CA LYS A 292 2.78 2.77 22.30
C LYS A 292 2.38 1.80 21.18
N VAL A 293 2.98 0.61 21.16
CA VAL A 293 2.60 -0.48 20.24
C VAL A 293 1.14 -0.86 20.43
N HIS A 294 0.71 -1.11 21.67
CA HIS A 294 -0.68 -1.44 21.97
C HIS A 294 -1.65 -0.33 21.53
N HIS A 295 -1.33 0.92 21.82
CA HIS A 295 -2.12 2.07 21.39
C HIS A 295 -2.25 2.12 19.86
N HIS A 296 -1.14 2.10 19.12
CA HIS A 296 -1.19 2.22 17.66
C HIS A 296 -1.81 1.00 16.97
N ALA A 297 -1.58 -0.21 17.47
CA ALA A 297 -2.29 -1.41 16.99
C ALA A 297 -3.80 -1.29 17.20
N THR A 298 -4.23 -0.78 18.36
CA THR A 298 -5.66 -0.54 18.65
C THR A 298 -6.25 0.49 17.68
N MET A 299 -5.56 1.60 17.45
CA MET A 299 -6.02 2.65 16.53
C MET A 299 -6.13 2.12 15.09
N VAL A 300 -5.13 1.38 14.61
CA VAL A 300 -5.18 0.75 13.26
C VAL A 300 -6.42 -0.12 13.12
N LEU A 301 -6.69 -1.01 14.08
CA LEU A 301 -7.85 -1.89 14.04
C LEU A 301 -9.19 -1.14 14.10
N GLN A 302 -9.28 -0.07 14.89
CA GLN A 302 -10.48 0.78 14.97
C GLN A 302 -10.77 1.54 13.68
N HIS A 303 -9.74 2.13 13.07
CA HIS A 303 -9.88 2.84 11.79
C HIS A 303 -10.24 1.87 10.66
N ALA A 304 -9.57 0.71 10.59
CA ALA A 304 -9.86 -0.31 9.58
C ALA A 304 -11.30 -0.85 9.72
N GLU A 305 -11.76 -1.17 10.93
CA GLU A 305 -13.14 -1.59 11.19
C GLU A 305 -14.15 -0.53 10.73
N SER A 306 -13.90 0.75 11.02
CA SER A 306 -14.77 1.83 10.57
C SER A 306 -14.86 1.88 9.04
N MET A 307 -13.75 1.69 8.34
CA MET A 307 -13.66 1.73 6.88
C MET A 307 -14.36 0.53 6.22
N ILE A 308 -14.14 -0.68 6.74
CA ILE A 308 -14.77 -1.92 6.26
C ILE A 308 -16.30 -1.84 6.40
N CYS A 309 -16.81 -1.43 7.57
CA CYS A 309 -18.24 -1.27 7.83
C CYS A 309 -18.93 -0.26 6.90
N LYS A 310 -18.17 0.68 6.32
CA LYS A 310 -18.69 1.70 5.39
C LYS A 310 -18.65 1.25 3.93
N SER A 311 -18.23 0.01 3.63
CA SER A 311 -17.94 -0.52 2.28
C SER A 311 -17.04 0.39 1.43
N GLN A 312 -16.17 1.15 2.12
CA GLN A 312 -15.30 2.13 1.51
C GLN A 312 -13.97 1.49 1.20
N GLY A 313 -13.75 1.18 -0.08
CA GLY A 313 -12.41 1.23 -0.61
C GLY A 313 -11.35 0.42 0.12
N ASN A 314 -11.49 -0.90 0.16
CA ASN A 314 -10.69 -1.76 1.04
C ASN A 314 -9.19 -1.93 0.70
N HIS A 315 -8.65 -1.13 -0.20
CA HIS A 315 -7.30 -1.36 -0.71
C HIS A 315 -6.27 -0.83 0.28
N PHE A 316 -5.17 -1.57 0.44
CA PHE A 316 -4.07 -1.25 1.33
C PHE A 316 -4.36 -1.36 2.84
N MET A 317 -5.45 -2.02 3.24
CA MET A 317 -5.69 -2.34 4.66
C MET A 317 -5.03 -3.64 5.10
N THR A 318 -4.70 -4.51 4.15
CA THR A 318 -4.13 -5.85 4.40
C THR A 318 -2.85 -5.76 5.25
N PHE A 319 -1.89 -4.91 4.85
CA PHE A 319 -0.65 -4.74 5.62
C PHE A 319 -0.85 -4.08 6.99
N PRO A 320 -1.57 -2.94 7.13
CA PRO A 320 -1.89 -2.37 8.44
C PRO A 320 -2.49 -3.38 9.42
N LEU A 321 -3.50 -4.15 8.98
CA LEU A 321 -4.15 -5.16 9.81
C LEU A 321 -3.19 -6.29 10.20
N PHE A 322 -2.39 -6.77 9.24
CA PHE A 322 -1.35 -7.75 9.50
C PHE A 322 -0.36 -7.26 10.56
N LEU A 323 0.19 -6.05 10.40
CA LEU A 323 1.15 -5.48 11.32
C LEU A 323 0.55 -5.27 12.72
N ALA A 324 -0.69 -4.79 12.80
CA ALA A 324 -1.42 -4.64 14.06
C ALA A 324 -1.63 -5.97 14.77
N GLY A 325 -1.99 -7.03 14.04
CA GLY A 325 -2.13 -8.38 14.58
C GLY A 325 -0.80 -8.97 15.04
N ALA A 326 0.23 -8.89 14.19
CA ALA A 326 1.57 -9.41 14.50
C ALA A 326 2.18 -8.74 15.74
N ALA A 327 1.97 -7.43 15.90
CA ALA A 327 2.47 -6.64 17.03
C ALA A 327 1.56 -6.68 18.28
N ALA A 328 0.38 -7.29 18.19
CA ALA A 328 -0.58 -7.30 19.30
C ALA A 328 -0.07 -8.11 20.49
N GLY A 329 0.00 -7.46 21.65
CA GLY A 329 0.36 -8.12 22.93
C GLY A 329 -0.79 -8.86 23.60
N SER A 330 -2.05 -8.60 23.25
CA SER A 330 -3.23 -9.22 23.85
C SER A 330 -3.94 -10.16 22.87
N SER A 331 -4.61 -11.19 23.41
CA SER A 331 -5.45 -12.10 22.62
C SER A 331 -6.55 -11.36 21.86
N ASP A 332 -7.17 -10.37 22.49
CA ASP A 332 -8.33 -9.68 21.93
C ASP A 332 -7.98 -8.89 20.67
N LEU A 333 -6.82 -8.21 20.67
CA LEU A 333 -6.34 -7.50 19.49
C LEU A 333 -5.93 -8.48 18.38
N LYS A 334 -5.34 -9.63 18.73
CA LYS A 334 -5.00 -10.68 17.76
C LYS A 334 -6.21 -11.27 17.06
N VAL A 335 -7.25 -11.56 17.85
CA VAL A 335 -8.55 -12.07 17.35
C VAL A 335 -9.19 -11.01 16.47
N LYS A 336 -9.25 -9.75 16.91
CA LYS A 336 -9.83 -8.66 16.12
C LYS A 336 -9.10 -8.45 14.79
N ALA A 337 -7.77 -8.48 14.78
CA ALA A 337 -6.98 -8.38 13.54
C ALA A 337 -7.30 -9.52 12.57
N TRP A 338 -7.40 -10.75 13.10
CA TRP A 338 -7.75 -11.94 12.32
C TRP A 338 -9.16 -11.85 11.72
N GLU A 339 -10.15 -11.43 12.51
CA GLU A 339 -11.54 -11.26 12.05
C GLU A 339 -11.63 -10.21 10.95
N LEU A 340 -10.99 -9.05 11.12
CA LEU A 340 -10.99 -8.00 10.11
C LEU A 340 -10.31 -8.45 8.81
N LEU A 341 -9.19 -9.18 8.87
CA LEU A 341 -8.54 -9.75 7.68
C LEU A 341 -9.44 -10.81 7.02
N SER A 342 -10.08 -11.68 7.79
CA SER A 342 -10.99 -12.70 7.25
C SER A 342 -12.17 -12.06 6.53
N ASN A 343 -12.71 -10.95 7.05
CA ASN A 343 -13.77 -10.18 6.38
C ASN A 343 -13.30 -9.55 5.07
N LEU A 344 -12.02 -9.17 4.95
CA LEU A 344 -11.46 -8.68 3.69
C LEU A 344 -11.32 -9.79 2.65
N GLU A 345 -11.03 -11.03 3.08
CA GLU A 345 -10.87 -12.18 2.19
C GLU A 345 -12.15 -12.50 1.42
N GLU A 346 -13.33 -12.35 2.05
CA GLU A 346 -14.62 -12.59 1.40
C GLU A 346 -14.87 -11.69 0.18
N CYS A 347 -14.23 -10.52 0.15
CA CYS A 347 -14.36 -9.54 -0.93
C CYS A 347 -13.15 -9.52 -1.88
N GLU A 348 -12.16 -10.39 -1.69
CA GLU A 348 -10.91 -10.37 -2.44
C GLU A 348 -11.04 -11.05 -3.83
N ILE A 349 -10.42 -10.44 -4.84
CA ILE A 349 -10.30 -11.02 -6.20
C ILE A 349 -9.20 -12.09 -6.25
N GLY A 350 -8.11 -11.90 -5.50
CA GLY A 350 -6.91 -12.74 -5.52
C GLY A 350 -6.77 -13.66 -4.31
N TYR A 351 -5.51 -13.90 -3.95
CA TYR A 351 -5.12 -14.75 -2.82
C TYR A 351 -4.29 -14.01 -1.74
N ASN A 352 -4.12 -12.70 -1.83
CA ASN A 352 -3.22 -11.93 -0.95
C ASN A 352 -3.72 -11.87 0.48
N VAL A 353 -5.02 -11.65 0.69
CA VAL A 353 -5.59 -11.61 2.04
C VAL A 353 -5.56 -13.01 2.66
N SER A 354 -5.93 -14.04 1.90
CA SER A 354 -5.83 -15.44 2.36
C SER A 354 -4.37 -15.83 2.73
N THR A 355 -3.41 -15.39 1.93
CA THR A 355 -1.97 -15.56 2.18
C THR A 355 -1.55 -14.79 3.43
N THR A 356 -2.04 -13.57 3.60
CA THR A 356 -1.77 -12.72 4.77
C THR A 356 -2.31 -13.34 6.06
N CYS A 357 -3.55 -13.87 6.04
CA CYS A 357 -4.13 -14.63 7.13
C CYS A 357 -3.22 -15.82 7.48
N TYR A 358 -2.79 -16.59 6.49
CA TYR A 358 -1.89 -17.71 6.72
C TYR A 358 -0.57 -17.27 7.37
N ILE A 359 0.08 -16.21 6.86
CA ILE A 359 1.31 -15.68 7.44
C ILE A 359 1.09 -15.24 8.90
N LEU A 360 -0.02 -14.55 9.19
CA LEU A 360 -0.36 -14.12 10.54
C LEU A 360 -0.54 -15.31 11.50
N GLN A 361 -1.12 -16.41 11.02
CA GLN A 361 -1.24 -17.65 11.78
C GLN A 361 0.13 -18.19 12.16
N LEU A 362 1.07 -18.21 11.20
CA LEU A 362 2.44 -18.67 11.46
C LEU A 362 3.14 -17.82 12.52
N VAL A 363 2.94 -16.49 12.48
CA VAL A 363 3.45 -15.57 13.50
C VAL A 363 2.87 -15.91 14.87
N TYR A 364 1.55 -16.13 14.97
CA TYR A 364 0.91 -16.51 16.23
C TYR A 364 1.41 -17.85 16.77
N GLU A 365 1.59 -18.86 15.92
CA GLU A 365 2.17 -20.15 16.29
C GLU A 365 3.58 -19.98 16.88
N ARG A 366 4.44 -19.18 16.23
CA ARG A 366 5.81 -18.90 16.71
C ARG A 366 5.81 -18.17 18.05
N GLN A 367 4.97 -17.16 18.22
CA GLN A 367 4.82 -16.41 19.47
C GLN A 367 4.33 -17.31 20.62
N MET A 368 3.39 -18.22 20.35
CA MET A 368 2.92 -19.20 21.34
C MET A 368 4.03 -20.18 21.75
N GLN A 369 4.85 -20.65 20.81
CA GLN A 369 5.98 -21.54 21.11
C GLN A 369 7.05 -20.86 21.98
N GLN A 370 7.40 -19.60 21.67
CA GLN A 370 8.36 -18.82 22.46
C GLN A 370 7.88 -18.58 23.90
N SER A 371 6.58 -18.30 24.07
CA SER A 371 5.94 -18.13 25.39
C SER A 371 6.06 -19.39 26.26
N ARG A 372 5.81 -20.57 25.68
CA ARG A 372 5.89 -21.86 26.39
C ARG A 372 7.31 -22.22 26.86
N ASN A 373 8.33 -21.74 26.14
CA ASN A 373 9.72 -22.06 26.43
C ASN A 373 10.40 -21.09 27.42
N GLY A 374 9.63 -20.19 28.06
CA GLY A 374 10.16 -19.24 29.06
C GLY A 374 11.05 -18.14 28.46
N GLY A 375 10.96 -17.91 27.14
CA GLY A 375 11.69 -16.84 26.46
C GLY A 375 11.19 -15.44 26.85
N ALA A 376 12.10 -14.47 26.90
CA ALA A 376 11.78 -13.07 27.15
C ALA A 376 10.93 -12.48 26.02
N SER A 377 9.94 -11.67 26.41
CA SER A 377 9.00 -10.86 25.59
C SER A 377 8.25 -11.59 24.47
N PHE A 378 6.92 -11.68 24.61
CA PHE A 378 5.95 -12.29 23.69
C PHE A 378 5.90 -11.68 22.26
N LEU A 379 6.70 -10.66 21.97
CA LEU A 379 6.44 -9.69 20.90
C LEU A 379 7.44 -9.72 19.74
N GLU A 380 8.54 -10.46 19.84
CA GLU A 380 9.63 -10.38 18.85
C GLU A 380 9.67 -11.59 17.92
N VAL A 381 8.79 -11.59 16.91
CA VAL A 381 8.90 -12.48 15.76
C VAL A 381 9.19 -11.64 14.53
N ASP A 382 10.39 -11.79 13.99
CA ASP A 382 10.70 -11.28 12.66
C ASP A 382 9.99 -12.18 11.64
N TRP A 383 8.86 -11.70 11.10
CA TRP A 383 8.07 -12.46 10.13
C TRP A 383 8.81 -12.66 8.80
N VAL A 384 9.77 -11.79 8.45
CA VAL A 384 10.57 -11.96 7.23
C VAL A 384 11.51 -13.15 7.40
N GLU A 385 12.19 -13.24 8.55
CA GLU A 385 13.02 -14.40 8.90
C GLU A 385 12.18 -15.68 8.99
N LEU A 386 11.02 -15.63 9.66
CA LEU A 386 10.11 -16.77 9.80
C LEU A 386 9.65 -17.33 8.44
N LEU A 387 9.39 -16.46 7.47
CA LEU A 387 8.97 -16.88 6.13
C LEU A 387 10.15 -17.45 5.33
N ALA A 388 11.34 -16.84 5.45
CA ALA A 388 12.56 -17.37 4.85
C ALA A 388 12.90 -18.77 5.39
N GLU A 389 12.77 -19.01 6.70
CA GLU A 389 12.94 -20.33 7.34
C GLU A 389 12.03 -21.40 6.72
N ARG A 390 10.82 -21.02 6.30
CA ARG A 390 9.84 -21.92 5.67
C ARG A 390 9.92 -21.96 4.15
N GLY A 391 10.87 -21.27 3.54
CA GLY A 391 11.08 -21.22 2.09
C GLY A 391 10.08 -20.37 1.32
N TYR A 392 9.28 -19.55 2.01
CA TYR A 392 8.30 -18.67 1.38
C TYR A 392 8.95 -17.37 0.91
N ARG A 393 8.49 -16.86 -0.24
CA ARG A 393 8.84 -15.50 -0.70
C ARG A 393 7.72 -14.55 -0.30
N LEU A 394 8.08 -13.44 0.35
CA LEU A 394 7.11 -12.40 0.68
C LEU A 394 6.63 -11.76 -0.63
N VAL A 395 5.32 -11.82 -0.86
CA VAL A 395 4.67 -11.05 -1.92
C VAL A 395 4.00 -9.84 -1.26
N SER A 396 3.95 -8.72 -1.98
CA SER A 396 3.35 -7.48 -1.50
C SER A 396 1.95 -7.70 -0.91
N PHE A 397 1.70 -7.09 0.24
CA PHE A 397 0.41 -7.04 0.90
C PHE A 397 -0.42 -5.92 0.24
N LEU A 398 -1.31 -6.27 -0.70
CA LEU A 398 -2.20 -5.32 -1.38
C LEU A 398 -3.58 -5.20 -0.71
#